data_AF-A0A0X3U0A6-F1
#
_entry.id   AF-A0A0X3U0A6-F1
#
_cell.length_a   1.000
_cell.length_b   1.000
_cell.length_c   1.000
_cell.angle_alpha   90.00
_cell.angle_beta   90.00
_cell.angle_gamma   90.00
#
_symmetry.space_group_name_H-M   'P 1'
#
loop_
_entity.id
_entity.type
_entity.pdbx_description
1 polymer ?
#
loop_
_entity_poly.entity_id
_entity_poly.type
_entity_poly.pdbx_seq_one_letter_code
_entity_poly.pdbx_strand_id
1 'polypeptide(L)'
;MTRLLALIFAAFTATAALSQELIDKGFVEGWNIMMDPALGNGCLIQTVYQDLSVVRIGYDALDNRGYFAVYNKAWGEIEHGESYPIRFELDSKSYAATAIGFNQGRVPGATVFFTDRRFVDVIAQNRTMTVYNSTGDVVMAIDLKGTAKALEYARECQNRTL
;
A
#
# COMPACT_ATOMS: atom_id res chain seq x y z
N MET A 1 55.14 24.96 -22.63
CA MET A 1 55.05 23.79 -21.73
C MET A 1 54.52 24.35 -20.41
N THR A 2 53.36 24.00 -19.85
CA THR A 2 52.61 22.74 -19.82
C THR A 2 51.17 23.07 -19.39
N ARG A 3 50.18 22.38 -19.99
CA ARG A 3 48.75 22.49 -19.67
C ARG A 3 48.47 21.85 -18.30
N LEU A 4 47.64 22.46 -17.45
CA LEU A 4 46.94 21.74 -16.38
C LEU A 4 45.43 21.96 -16.53
N LEU A 5 44.75 20.94 -17.08
CA LEU A 5 43.32 20.77 -16.97
C LEU A 5 43.03 20.24 -15.56
N ALA A 6 42.25 20.97 -14.76
CA ALA A 6 41.64 20.44 -13.55
C ALA A 6 40.37 19.65 -13.92
N LEU A 7 40.44 18.32 -13.92
CA LEU A 7 39.27 17.45 -14.01
C LEU A 7 38.64 17.31 -12.63
N ILE A 8 37.52 18.00 -12.41
CA ILE A 8 36.66 17.81 -11.24
C ILE A 8 35.81 16.57 -11.50
N PHE A 9 36.13 15.46 -10.83
CA PHE A 9 35.37 14.22 -10.86
C PHE A 9 34.18 14.36 -9.88
N ALA A 10 33.02 14.79 -10.38
CA ALA A 10 31.78 14.78 -9.61
C ALA A 10 31.28 13.33 -9.50
N ALA A 11 31.58 12.67 -8.38
CA ALA A 11 31.03 11.36 -8.06
C ALA A 11 29.54 11.52 -7.74
N PHE A 12 28.68 11.21 -8.71
CA PHE A 12 27.26 10.99 -8.48
C PHE A 12 27.10 9.74 -7.61
N THR A 13 26.96 9.92 -6.29
CA THR A 13 26.45 8.85 -5.42
C THR A 13 24.97 8.71 -5.72
N ALA A 14 24.61 7.78 -6.60
CA ALA A 14 23.24 7.32 -6.72
C ALA A 14 22.88 6.62 -5.39
N THR A 15 22.21 7.34 -4.49
CA THR A 15 21.56 6.73 -3.35
C THR A 15 20.43 5.86 -3.89
N ALA A 16 20.68 4.56 -3.98
CA ALA A 16 19.60 3.59 -4.14
C ALA A 16 18.67 3.79 -2.94
N ALA A 17 17.46 4.29 -3.19
CA ALA A 17 16.39 4.26 -2.21
C ALA A 17 16.11 2.79 -1.89
N LEU A 18 16.71 2.29 -0.81
CA LEU A 18 16.38 0.98 -0.26
C LEU A 18 14.95 1.09 0.28
N SER A 19 13.98 0.69 -0.54
CA SER A 19 12.68 0.25 -0.04
C SER A 19 12.96 -0.82 1.02
N GLN A 20 12.77 -0.51 2.30
CA GLN A 20 12.87 -1.53 3.35
C GLN A 20 11.86 -2.65 3.01
N GLU A 21 12.35 -3.89 3.04
CA GLU A 21 11.49 -5.03 2.78
C GLU A 21 10.47 -5.20 3.92
N LEU A 22 9.27 -5.65 3.56
CA LEU A 22 8.27 -6.03 4.55
C LEU A 22 8.76 -7.23 5.36
N ILE A 23 8.52 -7.19 6.66
CA ILE A 23 8.84 -8.30 7.56
C ILE A 23 7.64 -9.24 7.63
N ASP A 24 7.82 -10.50 7.23
CA ASP A 24 6.79 -11.54 7.33
C ASP A 24 6.51 -11.89 8.81
N LYS A 25 5.23 -11.92 9.17
CA LYS A 25 4.70 -12.24 10.49
C LYS A 25 3.76 -13.45 10.49
N GLY A 26 3.54 -14.09 9.35
CA GLY A 26 2.75 -15.30 9.20
C GLY A 26 1.63 -15.19 8.16
N PHE A 27 0.73 -16.18 8.15
CA PHE A 27 -0.36 -16.28 7.20
C PHE A 27 -1.65 -16.71 7.89
N VAL A 28 -2.75 -16.01 7.62
CA VAL A 28 -4.05 -16.24 8.27
C VAL A 28 -5.17 -16.05 7.24
N GLU A 29 -6.02 -17.06 7.10
CA GLU A 29 -7.29 -16.97 6.33
C GLU A 29 -7.15 -16.39 4.90
N GLY A 30 -6.06 -16.73 4.20
CA GLY A 30 -5.83 -16.24 2.83
C GLY A 30 -4.96 -14.98 2.74
N TRP A 31 -4.53 -14.42 3.87
CA TRP A 31 -3.76 -13.18 3.94
C TRP A 31 -2.40 -13.40 4.61
N ASN A 32 -1.36 -12.82 4.01
CA ASN A 32 -0.06 -12.69 4.67
C ASN A 32 -0.15 -11.56 5.70
N ILE A 33 0.38 -11.78 6.89
CA ILE A 33 0.55 -10.75 7.91
C ILE A 33 1.96 -10.20 7.76
N MET A 34 2.08 -8.91 7.52
CA MET A 34 3.36 -8.25 7.31
C MET A 34 3.51 -7.08 8.26
N MET A 35 4.75 -6.64 8.48
CA MET A 35 5.09 -5.41 9.17
C MET A 35 5.91 -4.53 8.23
N ASP A 36 5.55 -3.25 8.14
CA ASP A 36 6.21 -2.27 7.29
C ASP A 36 7.06 -1.31 8.15
N PRO A 37 8.40 -1.47 8.16
CA PRO A 37 9.28 -0.55 8.85
C PRO A 37 9.16 0.91 8.36
N ALA A 38 8.83 1.12 7.08
CA ALA A 38 8.67 2.46 6.52
C ALA A 38 7.41 3.18 7.04
N LEU A 39 6.45 2.44 7.59
CA LEU A 39 5.25 2.97 8.26
C LEU A 39 5.34 2.83 9.78
N GLY A 40 6.56 2.91 10.33
CA GLY A 40 6.78 2.92 11.79
C GLY A 40 6.54 1.57 12.44
N ASN A 41 6.85 0.49 11.72
CA ASN A 41 6.49 -0.89 12.06
C ASN A 41 4.98 -1.13 12.08
N GLY A 42 4.23 -0.38 11.26
CA GLY A 42 2.83 -0.62 11.02
C GLY A 42 2.60 -2.00 10.41
N CYS A 43 1.88 -2.86 11.13
CA CYS A 43 1.43 -4.15 10.59
C CYS A 43 0.25 -4.01 9.63
N LEU A 44 0.21 -4.92 8.66
CA LEU A 44 -0.77 -4.95 7.58
C LEU A 44 -1.09 -6.40 7.20
N ILE A 45 -2.18 -6.58 6.48
CA ILE A 45 -2.50 -7.81 5.77
C ILE A 45 -2.25 -7.59 4.28
N GLN A 46 -1.69 -8.59 3.60
CA GLN A 46 -1.36 -8.52 2.19
C GLN A 46 -1.79 -9.80 1.46
N THR A 47 -2.34 -9.65 0.27
CA THR A 47 -2.47 -10.74 -0.69
C THR A 47 -1.87 -10.34 -2.04
N VAL A 48 -1.35 -11.35 -2.75
CA VAL A 48 -0.71 -11.22 -4.06
C VAL A 48 -1.46 -12.12 -5.03
N TYR A 49 -1.89 -11.56 -6.16
CA TYR A 49 -2.67 -12.26 -7.17
C TYR A 49 -1.79 -12.73 -8.33
N GLN A 50 -2.34 -13.64 -9.15
CA GLN A 50 -1.60 -14.26 -10.27
C GLN A 50 -1.16 -13.25 -11.35
N ASP A 51 -1.91 -12.16 -11.50
CA ASP A 51 -1.61 -11.05 -12.42
C ASP A 51 -0.57 -10.06 -11.85
N LEU A 52 0.04 -10.41 -10.71
CA LEU A 52 0.96 -9.59 -9.92
C LEU A 52 0.31 -8.39 -9.22
N SER A 53 -1.02 -8.34 -9.18
CA SER A 53 -1.71 -7.35 -8.36
C SER A 53 -1.47 -7.61 -6.89
N VAL A 54 -1.36 -6.55 -6.10
CA VAL A 54 -1.13 -6.63 -4.65
C VAL A 54 -2.14 -5.75 -3.94
N VAL A 55 -2.77 -6.30 -2.91
CA VAL A 55 -3.67 -5.55 -2.03
C VAL A 55 -3.09 -5.57 -0.64
N ARG A 56 -3.04 -4.39 -0.02
CA ARG A 56 -2.63 -4.21 1.38
C ARG A 56 -3.73 -3.49 2.14
N ILE A 57 -4.01 -3.94 3.35
CA ILE A 57 -4.88 -3.24 4.29
C ILE A 57 -4.17 -3.23 5.64
N GLY A 58 -3.99 -2.08 6.26
CA GLY A 58 -3.18 -2.04 7.47
C GLY A 58 -3.14 -0.70 8.16
N TYR A 59 -2.14 -0.57 9.02
CA TYR A 59 -1.97 0.58 9.88
C TYR A 59 -0.68 1.31 9.54
N ASP A 60 -0.77 2.63 9.48
CA ASP A 60 0.37 3.53 9.49
C ASP A 60 0.59 3.97 10.94
N ALA A 61 1.68 3.49 11.53
CA ALA A 61 1.99 3.74 12.94
C ALA A 61 2.66 5.11 13.14
N LEU A 62 3.27 5.69 12.11
CA LEU A 62 3.90 7.01 12.18
C LEU A 62 2.85 8.10 12.35
N ASP A 63 1.80 8.07 11.53
CA ASP A 63 0.76 9.10 11.54
C ASP A 63 -0.51 8.69 12.31
N ASN A 64 -0.50 7.54 12.96
CA ASN A 64 -1.63 6.97 13.70
C ASN A 64 -2.88 6.70 12.81
N ARG A 65 -2.68 6.30 11.55
CA ARG A 65 -3.75 6.14 10.53
C ARG A 65 -3.98 4.69 10.12
N GLY A 66 -5.09 4.45 9.41
CA GLY A 66 -5.35 3.20 8.70
C GLY A 66 -5.24 3.43 7.19
N TYR A 67 -5.01 2.40 6.42
CA TYR A 67 -4.93 2.53 4.96
C TYR A 67 -5.37 1.27 4.23
N PHE A 68 -5.69 1.43 2.95
CA PHE A 68 -5.57 0.35 1.98
C PHE A 68 -4.73 0.81 0.79
N ALA A 69 -4.01 -0.12 0.18
CA ALA A 69 -3.26 0.11 -1.06
C ALA A 69 -3.58 -0.97 -2.08
N VAL A 70 -3.70 -0.57 -3.34
CA VAL A 70 -3.87 -1.48 -4.48
C VAL A 70 -2.76 -1.20 -5.47
N TYR A 71 -1.97 -2.21 -5.79
CA TYR A 71 -1.00 -2.20 -6.88
C TYR A 71 -1.56 -3.04 -8.01
N ASN A 72 -1.83 -2.44 -9.17
CA ASN A 72 -2.47 -3.08 -10.31
C ASN A 72 -2.17 -2.28 -11.58
N LYS A 73 -1.86 -2.95 -12.70
CA LYS A 73 -1.57 -2.30 -13.99
C LYS A 73 -2.74 -1.48 -14.56
N ALA A 74 -3.98 -1.78 -14.17
CA ALA A 74 -5.18 -1.06 -14.57
C ALA A 74 -5.24 0.38 -14.04
N TRP A 75 -4.37 0.76 -13.10
CA TRP A 75 -4.20 2.17 -12.75
C TRP A 75 -3.68 3.03 -13.92
N GLY A 76 -3.01 2.43 -14.91
CA GLY A 76 -2.32 3.19 -15.96
C GLY A 76 -1.06 3.86 -15.42
N GLU A 77 -0.86 5.12 -15.79
CA GLU A 77 0.27 5.91 -15.31
C GLU A 77 -0.03 6.53 -13.94
N ILE A 78 0.72 6.12 -12.93
CA ILE A 78 0.69 6.70 -11.58
C ILE A 78 2.08 7.22 -11.24
N GLU A 79 2.13 8.49 -10.85
CA GLU A 79 3.32 9.17 -10.38
C GLU A 79 3.42 9.06 -8.86
N HIS A 80 4.64 8.85 -8.36
CA HIS A 80 4.88 8.70 -6.93
C HIS A 80 4.58 10.01 -6.19
N GLY A 81 3.78 9.94 -5.13
CA GLY A 81 3.45 11.09 -4.27
C GLY A 81 2.30 11.97 -4.79
N GLU A 82 1.90 11.81 -6.05
CA GLU A 82 0.79 12.56 -6.63
C GLU A 82 -0.56 12.09 -6.09
N SER A 83 -1.53 13.00 -6.08
CA SER A 83 -2.87 12.76 -5.54
C SER A 83 -3.88 12.50 -6.66
N TYR A 84 -4.65 11.43 -6.51
CA TYR A 84 -5.65 11.00 -7.48
C TYR A 84 -7.03 10.89 -6.82
N PRO A 85 -8.08 11.53 -7.36
CA PRO A 85 -9.44 11.23 -6.92
C PRO A 85 -9.80 9.82 -7.37
N ILE A 86 -10.28 9.01 -6.44
CA ILE A 86 -10.74 7.66 -6.72
C ILE A 86 -12.10 7.43 -6.06
N ARG A 87 -12.71 6.29 -6.41
CA ARG A 87 -13.90 5.79 -5.75
C ARG A 87 -13.69 4.33 -5.39
N PHE A 88 -14.20 3.92 -4.24
CA PHE A 88 -14.28 2.49 -3.92
C PHE A 88 -15.66 2.16 -3.37
N GLU A 89 -16.08 0.92 -3.58
CA GLU A 89 -17.31 0.36 -3.07
C GLU A 89 -16.98 -0.75 -2.08
N LEU A 90 -17.65 -0.73 -0.93
CA LEU A 90 -17.69 -1.84 0.01
C LEU A 90 -19.07 -2.46 -0.08
N ASP A 91 -19.15 -3.66 -0.66
CA ASP A 91 -20.40 -4.24 -1.16
C ASP A 91 -21.16 -3.22 -2.03
N SER A 92 -22.31 -2.73 -1.60
CA SER A 92 -23.12 -1.75 -2.35
C SER A 92 -22.91 -0.30 -1.92
N LYS A 93 -22.02 -0.02 -0.96
CA LYS A 93 -21.83 1.33 -0.41
C LYS A 93 -20.60 1.99 -1.04
N SER A 94 -20.83 3.13 -1.67
CA SER A 94 -19.81 3.89 -2.40
C SER A 94 -19.16 4.97 -1.54
N TYR A 95 -17.85 5.15 -1.72
CA TYR A 95 -17.00 6.10 -1.02
C TYR A 95 -16.12 6.84 -2.03
N ALA A 96 -16.11 8.17 -1.97
CA ALA A 96 -15.10 8.97 -2.64
C ALA A 96 -13.86 9.09 -1.75
N ALA A 97 -12.68 9.03 -2.35
CA ALA A 97 -11.41 9.16 -1.64
C ALA A 97 -10.35 9.83 -2.50
N THR A 98 -9.31 10.33 -1.85
CA THR A 98 -8.06 10.73 -2.50
C THR A 98 -7.02 9.66 -2.22
N ALA A 99 -6.47 9.08 -3.27
CA ALA A 99 -5.36 8.14 -3.17
C ALA A 99 -4.05 8.84 -3.51
N ILE A 100 -2.96 8.42 -2.86
CA ILE A 100 -1.60 8.87 -3.15
C ILE A 100 -0.90 7.80 -3.99
N GLY A 101 -0.25 8.21 -5.08
CA GLY A 101 0.46 7.30 -5.97
C GLY A 101 1.70 6.70 -5.33
N PHE A 102 1.85 5.39 -5.43
CA PHE A 102 3.02 4.63 -4.98
C PHE A 102 3.26 3.44 -5.90
N ASN A 103 4.51 3.22 -6.29
CA ASN A 103 4.86 2.11 -7.18
C ASN A 103 5.53 0.98 -6.40
N GLN A 104 5.13 -0.26 -6.68
CA GLN A 104 5.84 -1.45 -6.21
C GLN A 104 6.63 -2.04 -7.38
N GLY A 105 7.92 -1.72 -7.42
CA GLY A 105 8.75 -2.04 -8.58
C GLY A 105 8.20 -1.38 -9.84
N ARG A 106 7.68 -2.20 -10.78
CA ARG A 106 7.07 -1.72 -12.03
C ARG A 106 5.54 -1.77 -12.03
N VAL A 107 4.92 -2.15 -10.91
CA VAL A 107 3.46 -2.21 -10.80
C VAL A 107 2.98 -0.89 -10.19
N PRO A 108 2.17 -0.09 -10.92
CA PRO A 108 1.63 1.15 -10.39
C PRO A 108 0.65 0.85 -9.26
N GLY A 109 0.59 1.74 -8.28
CA GLY A 109 -0.30 1.57 -7.15
C GLY A 109 -0.76 2.88 -6.55
N ALA A 110 -1.85 2.81 -5.81
CA ALA A 110 -2.43 3.96 -5.14
C ALA A 110 -2.86 3.55 -3.73
N THR A 111 -2.59 4.43 -2.77
CA THR A 111 -2.86 4.21 -1.35
C THR A 111 -3.86 5.23 -0.83
N VAL A 112 -4.93 4.78 -0.20
CA VAL A 112 -5.87 5.63 0.52
C VAL A 112 -5.56 5.56 2.00
N PHE A 113 -5.33 6.72 2.62
CA PHE A 113 -5.17 6.85 4.06
C PHE A 113 -6.47 7.35 4.72
N PHE A 114 -6.82 6.76 5.85
CA PHE A 114 -7.96 7.14 6.68
C PHE A 114 -7.46 7.74 7.98
N THR A 115 -7.93 8.95 8.29
CA THR A 115 -7.62 9.61 9.57
C THR A 115 -8.11 8.78 10.76
N ASP A 116 -9.29 8.17 10.68
CA ASP A 116 -9.71 7.17 11.65
C ASP A 116 -9.16 5.79 11.24
N ARG A 117 -8.13 5.34 11.95
CA ARG A 117 -7.53 4.02 11.72
C ARG A 117 -8.50 2.85 11.84
N ARG A 118 -9.63 3.02 12.52
CA ARG A 118 -10.67 1.99 12.64
C ARG A 118 -11.46 1.80 11.34
N PHE A 119 -11.26 2.62 10.31
CA PHE A 119 -11.92 2.41 9.01
C PHE A 119 -11.54 1.06 8.38
N VAL A 120 -10.36 0.50 8.69
CA VAL A 120 -10.00 -0.86 8.26
C VAL A 120 -10.96 -1.93 8.81
N ASP A 121 -11.62 -1.67 9.95
CA ASP A 121 -12.66 -2.56 10.48
C ASP A 121 -13.95 -2.50 9.67
N VAL A 122 -14.27 -1.33 9.10
CA VAL A 122 -15.39 -1.18 8.17
C VAL A 122 -15.12 -2.03 6.93
N ILE A 123 -13.92 -1.92 6.36
CA ILE A 123 -13.49 -2.78 5.24
C ILE A 123 -13.67 -4.26 5.60
N ALA A 124 -13.16 -4.69 6.75
CA ALA A 124 -13.24 -6.09 7.17
C ALA A 124 -14.65 -6.63 7.45
N GLN A 125 -15.64 -5.77 7.68
CA GLN A 125 -17.03 -6.18 7.90
C GLN A 125 -17.81 -6.40 6.60
N ASN A 126 -17.25 -5.98 5.47
CA ASN A 126 -17.85 -6.14 4.15
C ASN A 126 -17.36 -7.42 3.46
N ARG A 127 -18.10 -7.88 2.45
CA ARG A 127 -17.75 -9.10 1.71
C ARG A 127 -16.83 -8.82 0.53
N THR A 128 -16.98 -7.65 -0.08
CA THR A 128 -16.25 -7.28 -1.29
C THR A 128 -15.80 -5.83 -1.24
N MET A 129 -14.67 -5.56 -1.91
CA MET A 129 -14.24 -4.20 -2.24
C MET A 129 -14.03 -4.09 -3.74
N THR A 130 -14.61 -3.06 -4.38
CA THR A 130 -14.29 -2.72 -5.77
C THR A 130 -13.68 -1.32 -5.81
N VAL A 131 -12.51 -1.18 -6.44
CA VAL A 131 -11.78 0.07 -6.58
C VAL A 131 -11.87 0.56 -8.01
N TYR A 132 -12.15 1.85 -8.16
CA TYR A 132 -12.32 2.53 -9.44
C TYR A 132 -11.34 3.70 -9.54
N ASN A 133 -10.82 3.93 -10.74
CA ASN A 133 -9.98 5.09 -11.03
C ASN A 133 -10.83 6.37 -11.18
N SER A 134 -10.17 7.48 -11.51
CA SER A 134 -10.81 8.79 -11.69
C SER A 134 -11.78 8.86 -12.87
N THR A 135 -11.61 8.00 -13.89
CA THR A 135 -12.50 7.90 -15.06
C THR A 135 -13.70 6.98 -14.82
N GLY A 136 -13.71 6.25 -13.70
CA GLY A 136 -14.78 5.32 -13.32
C GLY A 136 -14.56 3.89 -13.78
N ASP A 137 -13.42 3.57 -14.39
CA ASP A 137 -13.05 2.20 -14.76
C ASP A 137 -12.68 1.40 -13.51
N VAL A 138 -13.06 0.12 -13.52
CA VAL A 138 -12.69 -0.82 -12.45
C VAL A 138 -11.20 -1.10 -12.53
N VAL A 139 -10.49 -0.79 -11.45
CA VAL A 139 -9.08 -1.16 -11.28
C VAL A 139 -9.00 -2.59 -10.75
N MET A 140 -9.78 -2.90 -9.72
CA MET A 140 -9.78 -4.21 -9.09
C MET A 140 -11.04 -4.46 -8.28
N ALA A 141 -11.50 -5.72 -8.27
CA ALA A 141 -12.50 -6.23 -7.34
C ALA A 141 -11.87 -7.32 -6.46
N ILE A 142 -12.14 -7.27 -5.16
CA ILE A 142 -11.46 -8.05 -4.11
C ILE A 142 -12.51 -8.74 -3.25
N ASP A 143 -12.34 -10.04 -3.02
CA ASP A 143 -13.06 -10.77 -1.97
C ASP A 143 -12.39 -10.48 -0.62
N LEU A 144 -13.18 -10.01 0.34
CA LEU A 144 -12.72 -9.64 1.68
C LEU A 144 -12.87 -10.79 2.68
N LYS A 145 -13.17 -12.00 2.24
CA LYS A 145 -13.15 -13.20 3.09
C LYS A 145 -11.82 -13.30 3.86
N GLY A 146 -11.91 -13.60 5.15
CA GLY A 146 -10.76 -13.75 6.04
C GLY A 146 -10.16 -12.43 6.56
N THR A 147 -10.48 -11.28 5.94
CA THR A 147 -9.95 -9.95 6.30
C THR A 147 -10.10 -9.63 7.78
N ALA A 148 -11.29 -9.88 8.36
CA ALA A 148 -11.55 -9.59 9.77
C ALA A 148 -10.63 -10.37 10.72
N LYS A 149 -10.43 -11.67 10.46
CA LYS A 149 -9.54 -12.51 11.26
C LYS A 149 -8.10 -12.10 11.06
N ALA A 150 -7.67 -11.85 9.83
CA ALA A 150 -6.31 -11.41 9.55
C ALA A 150 -5.99 -10.04 10.19
N LEU A 151 -6.93 -9.08 10.19
CA LEU A 151 -6.74 -7.78 10.85
C LEU A 151 -6.72 -7.88 12.39
N GLU A 152 -7.36 -8.88 12.99
CA GLU A 152 -7.17 -9.18 14.42
C GLU A 152 -5.67 -9.47 14.71
N TYR A 153 -5.04 -10.34 13.93
CA TYR A 153 -3.61 -10.61 14.06
C TYR A 153 -2.74 -9.40 13.72
N ALA A 154 -3.10 -8.62 12.70
CA ALA A 154 -2.38 -7.39 12.39
C ALA A 154 -2.45 -6.36 13.54
N ARG A 155 -3.54 -6.32 14.30
CA ARG A 155 -3.66 -5.49 15.52
C ARG A 155 -2.79 -6.02 16.65
N GLU A 156 -2.77 -7.32 16.89
CA GLU A 156 -1.86 -7.91 17.88
C GLU A 156 -0.40 -7.64 17.52
N CYS A 157 -0.07 -7.68 16.22
CA CYS A 157 1.25 -7.40 15.70
C CYS A 157 1.73 -5.98 16.01
N GLN A 158 0.83 -4.97 16.05
CA GLN A 158 1.20 -3.59 16.43
C GLN A 158 1.86 -3.50 17.81
N ASN A 159 1.48 -4.40 18.72
CA ASN A 159 1.91 -4.36 20.12
C ASN A 159 3.16 -5.21 20.39
N ARG A 160 3.67 -5.92 19.38
CA ARG A 160 4.87 -6.75 19.52
C ARG A 160 6.08 -5.95 19.04
N THR A 161 6.94 -5.56 19.97
CA THR A 161 8.26 -5.03 19.63
C THR A 161 9.09 -6.14 18.98
N LEU A 162 9.80 -5.80 17.90
CA LEU A 162 10.74 -6.69 17.21
C LEU A 162 11.79 -7.26 18.18
#